data_AF-A0A3L7S2E2-F1
#
_entry.id   AF-A0A3L7S2E2-F1
#
_cell.length_a   1.000
_cell.length_b   1.000
_cell.length_c   1.000
_cell.angle_alpha   90.00
_cell.angle_beta   90.00
_cell.angle_gamma   90.00
#
_symmetry.space_group_name_H-M   'P 1'
#
loop_
_entity.id
_entity.type
_entity.pdbx_description
1 polymer ?
#
loop_
_entity_poly.entity_id
_entity_poly.type
_entity_poly.pdbx_seq_one_letter_code
_entity_poly.pdbx_strand_id
1 'polypeptide(L)'
;MARVTRRGFLQTSTAAGASLLLTGTKASGKILGANDRLRIAVVGLNGRGQSHLAGWMDQRNVEIAYIVDPDKNVLAKAMTGLQSRLSENFKAKGIADVREALEDKNLDAISIAT
;
A
#
# COMPACT_ATOMS: atom_id res chain seq x y z
N MET A 1 12.58 13.87 -57.71
CA MET A 1 12.71 13.63 -56.26
C MET A 1 12.10 14.82 -55.53
N ALA A 2 11.18 14.60 -54.58
CA ALA A 2 10.52 15.67 -53.86
C ALA A 2 11.52 16.39 -52.93
N ARG A 3 11.65 17.71 -53.08
CA ARG A 3 12.58 18.54 -52.30
C ARG A 3 11.99 18.77 -50.91
N VAL A 4 12.57 18.15 -49.88
CA VAL A 4 12.19 18.40 -48.49
C VAL A 4 12.57 19.84 -48.13
N THR A 5 11.57 20.65 -47.79
CA THR A 5 11.79 22.03 -47.34
C THR A 5 11.92 22.03 -45.82
N ARG A 6 12.73 22.95 -45.26
CA ARG A 6 12.91 23.08 -43.79
C ARG A 6 11.58 23.24 -43.06
N ARG A 7 10.62 23.97 -43.65
CA ARG A 7 9.27 24.15 -43.13
C ARG A 7 8.48 22.85 -43.12
N GLY A 8 8.56 22.05 -44.19
CA GLY A 8 7.93 20.73 -44.24
C GLY A 8 8.49 19.77 -43.19
N PHE A 9 9.82 19.77 -43.00
CA PHE A 9 10.46 18.97 -41.96
C PHE A 9 9.97 19.35 -40.55
N LEU A 10 9.97 20.64 -40.22
CA LEU A 10 9.49 21.11 -38.93
C LEU A 10 8.01 20.75 -38.69
N GLN A 11 7.15 20.91 -39.70
CA GLN A 11 5.74 20.54 -39.61
C GLN A 11 5.55 19.04 -39.38
N THR A 12 6.29 18.18 -40.09
CA THR A 12 6.21 16.72 -39.92
C THR A 12 6.75 16.27 -38.56
N SER A 13 7.86 16.85 -38.09
CA SER A 13 8.43 16.53 -36.78
C SER A 13 7.54 16.93 -35.61
N THR A 14 6.86 18.09 -35.70
CA THR A 14 5.89 18.51 -34.67
C THR A 14 4.66 17.59 -34.62
N ALA A 15 4.14 17.17 -35.78
CA ALA A 15 3.00 16.26 -35.84
C ALA A 15 3.31 14.86 -35.26
N ALA A 16 4.51 14.32 -35.52
CA ALA A 16 4.93 13.04 -34.95
C ALA A 16 5.19 13.13 -33.44
N GLY A 17 5.83 14.21 -32.96
CA GLY A 17 6.10 14.42 -31.53
C GLY A 17 4.85 14.62 -30.68
N ALA A 18 3.82 15.28 -31.22
CA ALA A 18 2.55 15.50 -30.52
C ALA A 18 1.76 14.19 -30.27
N SER A 19 1.85 13.22 -31.19
CA SER A 19 1.17 11.92 -31.01
C SER A 19 1.69 11.11 -29.82
N LEU A 20 2.97 11.28 -29.42
CA LEU A 20 3.56 10.62 -28.26
C LEU A 20 3.07 11.22 -26.92
N LEU A 21 2.64 12.48 -26.94
CA LEU A 21 2.07 13.15 -25.75
C LEU A 21 0.61 12.76 -25.52
N LEU A 22 -0.12 12.39 -26.58
CA LEU A 22 -1.53 11.97 -26.51
C LEU A 22 -1.71 10.49 -26.16
N THR A 23 -0.68 9.66 -26.32
CA THR A 23 -0.64 8.34 -25.71
C THR A 23 -0.31 8.50 -24.22
N GLY A 24 -1.28 9.05 -23.49
CA GLY A 24 -1.24 9.24 -22.05
C GLY A 24 -0.68 8.00 -21.39
N THR A 25 0.37 8.18 -20.59
CA THR A 25 0.87 7.14 -19.73
C THR A 25 -0.31 6.61 -18.93
N LYS A 26 -0.55 5.30 -18.95
CA LYS A 26 -1.52 4.63 -18.07
C LYS A 26 -1.14 4.72 -16.58
N ALA A 27 -0.24 5.63 -16.22
CA ALA A 27 -0.07 6.14 -14.88
C ALA A 27 -1.20 7.14 -14.61
N SER A 28 -2.44 6.66 -14.58
CA SER A 28 -3.45 7.31 -13.74
C SER A 28 -2.98 7.08 -12.31
N GLY A 29 -2.04 7.91 -11.86
CA GLY A 29 -1.55 7.92 -10.50
C GLY A 29 -2.76 8.04 -9.60
N LYS A 30 -2.91 7.08 -8.68
CA LYS A 30 -3.79 7.15 -7.53
C LYS A 30 -3.69 8.59 -7.00
N ILE A 31 -4.78 9.35 -7.06
CA ILE A 31 -4.80 10.77 -6.64
C ILE A 31 -4.41 10.77 -5.17
N LEU A 32 -3.14 11.11 -4.90
CA LEU A 32 -2.55 11.06 -3.58
C LEU A 32 -3.21 12.15 -2.73
N GLY A 33 -3.87 11.76 -1.63
CA GLY A 33 -3.98 12.69 -0.51
C GLY A 33 -5.34 13.20 -0.07
N ALA A 34 -6.47 12.62 -0.48
CA ALA A 34 -7.76 13.02 0.10
C ALA A 34 -8.25 12.11 1.25
N ASN A 35 -7.93 10.81 1.26
CA ASN A 35 -8.42 9.86 2.28
C ASN A 35 -7.56 8.56 2.39
N ASP A 36 -6.27 8.60 2.03
CA ASP A 36 -5.43 7.40 2.08
C ASP A 36 -5.07 7.05 3.54
N ARG A 37 -5.91 6.25 4.20
CA ARG A 37 -5.52 5.53 5.43
C ARG A 37 -4.42 4.53 5.06
N LEU A 38 -3.29 4.61 5.74
CA LEU A 38 -2.18 3.68 5.56
C LEU A 38 -2.57 2.32 6.14
N ARG A 39 -2.80 1.33 5.28
CA ARG A 39 -3.10 -0.05 5.66
C ARG A 39 -1.79 -0.79 5.91
N ILE A 40 -1.55 -1.19 7.16
CA ILE A 40 -0.31 -1.85 7.57
C ILE A 40 -0.55 -3.27 8.11
N ALA A 41 0.39 -4.16 7.84
CA ALA A 41 0.48 -5.47 8.48
C ALA A 41 1.62 -5.47 9.51
N VAL A 42 1.38 -6.05 10.69
CA VAL A 42 2.43 -6.25 11.70
C VAL A 42 2.78 -7.73 11.77
N VAL A 43 4.05 -8.07 11.56
CA VAL A 43 4.57 -9.45 11.52
C VAL A 43 5.47 -9.69 12.73
N GLY A 44 5.19 -10.76 13.46
CA GLY A 44 5.79 -11.04 14.77
C GLY A 44 5.07 -10.25 15.84
N LEU A 45 4.38 -10.94 16.75
CA LEU A 45 3.43 -10.31 17.69
C LEU A 45 3.86 -10.45 19.15
N ASN A 46 5.06 -10.94 19.42
CA ASN A 46 5.66 -10.95 20.76
C ASN A 46 6.33 -9.61 21.11
N GLY A 47 7.13 -9.57 22.18
CA GLY A 47 7.82 -8.39 22.74
C GLY A 47 7.80 -7.09 21.89
N ARG A 48 8.63 -7.02 20.84
CA ARG A 48 8.72 -5.84 19.96
C ARG A 48 7.52 -5.64 19.05
N GLY A 49 6.90 -6.71 18.57
CA GLY A 49 5.64 -6.68 17.85
C GLY A 49 4.52 -5.95 18.60
N GLN A 50 4.43 -6.15 19.92
CA GLN A 50 3.48 -5.40 20.75
C GLN A 50 3.79 -3.89 20.79
N SER A 51 5.07 -3.52 20.78
CA SER A 51 5.47 -2.10 20.66
C SER A 51 5.10 -1.51 19.29
N HIS A 52 5.25 -2.28 18.21
CA HIS A 52 4.83 -1.85 16.87
C HIS A 52 3.30 -1.66 16.84
N LEU A 53 2.53 -2.63 17.34
CA LEU A 53 1.07 -2.52 17.42
C LEU A 53 0.63 -1.27 18.19
N ALA A 54 1.22 -1.01 19.36
CA ALA A 54 0.90 0.17 20.15
C ALA A 54 1.25 1.48 19.39
N GLY A 55 2.45 1.58 18.83
CA GLY A 55 2.88 2.78 18.10
C GLY A 55 2.02 3.08 16.88
N TRP A 56 1.56 2.05 16.15
CA TRP A 56 0.68 2.21 15.00
C TRP A 56 -0.77 2.53 15.38
N MET A 57 -1.28 2.01 16.50
CA MET A 57 -2.60 2.37 17.01
C MET A 57 -2.73 3.84 17.37
N ASP A 58 -1.65 4.46 17.84
CA ASP A 58 -1.63 5.88 18.21
C ASP A 58 -1.63 6.81 16.97
N GLN A 59 -1.47 6.27 15.76
CA GLN A 59 -1.44 7.07 14.54
C GLN A 59 -2.85 7.27 13.96
N ARG A 60 -3.26 8.53 13.82
CA ARG A 60 -4.62 8.91 13.35
C ARG A 60 -4.98 8.46 11.93
N ASN A 61 -3.99 8.19 11.08
CA ASN A 61 -4.21 7.84 9.68
C ASN A 61 -3.68 6.45 9.31
N VAL A 62 -3.61 5.55 10.30
CA VAL A 62 -3.14 4.17 10.10
C VAL A 62 -4.27 3.20 10.42
N GLU A 63 -4.43 2.19 9.58
CA GLU A 63 -5.30 1.05 9.80
C GLU A 63 -4.44 -0.21 9.89
N ILE A 64 -4.50 -0.90 11.03
CA ILE A 64 -3.88 -2.23 11.15
C ILE A 64 -4.80 -3.22 10.42
N ALA A 65 -4.42 -3.61 9.21
CA ALA A 65 -5.22 -4.49 8.35
C ALA A 65 -4.95 -5.98 8.66
N TYR A 66 -3.70 -6.32 9.00
CA TYR A 66 -3.30 -7.69 9.29
C TYR A 66 -2.36 -7.74 10.50
N ILE A 67 -2.49 -8.81 11.27
CA ILE A 67 -1.46 -9.22 12.24
C ILE A 67 -1.02 -10.64 11.91
N VAL A 68 0.29 -10.87 11.92
CA VAL A 68 0.89 -12.10 11.39
C VAL A 68 1.79 -12.74 12.41
N ASP A 69 1.52 -14.00 12.75
CA ASP A 69 2.41 -14.82 13.57
C ASP A 69 2.16 -16.32 13.29
N PRO A 70 3.20 -17.13 13.05
CA PRO A 70 3.03 -18.57 12.84
C PRO A 70 2.54 -19.31 14.09
N ASP A 71 2.78 -18.78 15.30
CA ASP A 71 2.26 -19.36 16.54
C ASP A 71 0.80 -18.93 16.79
N LYS A 72 -0.10 -19.90 16.71
CA LYS A 72 -1.54 -19.70 16.92
C LYS A 72 -1.86 -19.14 18.31
N ASN A 73 -1.09 -19.48 19.33
CA ASN A 73 -1.32 -18.98 20.69
C ASN A 73 -0.99 -17.50 20.80
N VAL A 74 0.12 -17.08 20.19
CA VAL A 74 0.56 -15.68 20.14
C VAL A 74 -0.45 -14.86 19.35
N LEU A 75 -0.88 -15.37 18.19
CA LEU A 75 -1.87 -14.73 17.34
C LEU A 75 -3.22 -14.55 18.06
N ALA A 76 -3.74 -15.59 18.72
CA ALA A 76 -4.99 -15.52 19.48
C ALA A 76 -4.91 -14.51 20.64
N LYS A 77 -3.78 -14.49 21.36
CA LYS A 77 -3.52 -13.53 22.44
C LYS A 77 -3.48 -12.08 21.91
N ALA A 78 -2.78 -11.85 20.80
CA ALA A 78 -2.68 -10.54 20.18
C ALA A 78 -4.03 -10.05 19.65
N MET A 79 -4.82 -10.92 18.99
CA MET A 79 -6.17 -10.61 18.53
C MET A 79 -7.09 -10.18 19.68
N THR A 80 -7.08 -10.93 20.79
CA THR A 80 -7.88 -10.60 21.99
C THR A 80 -7.46 -9.26 22.59
N GLY A 81 -6.15 -9.00 22.67
CA GLY A 81 -5.60 -7.74 23.13
C GLY A 81 -5.99 -6.56 22.24
N LEU A 82 -5.98 -6.75 20.91
CA LEU A 82 -6.40 -5.75 19.93
C LEU A 82 -7.89 -5.42 20.05
N GLN A 83 -8.73 -6.45 20.13
CA GLN A 83 -10.18 -6.30 20.21
C GLN A 83 -10.60 -5.56 21.48
N SER A 84 -9.89 -5.77 22.58
CA SER A 84 -10.13 -5.06 23.85
C SER A 84 -9.78 -3.58 23.79
N ARG A 85 -8.87 -3.18 22.89
CA ARG A 85 -8.40 -1.79 22.73
C ARG A 85 -9.16 -1.02 21.66
N LEU A 86 -9.72 -1.72 20.66
CA LEU A 86 -10.39 -1.13 19.50
C LEU A 86 -11.90 -1.43 19.57
N SER A 87 -12.62 -0.63 20.37
CA SER A 87 -13.97 -0.95 20.84
C SER A 87 -15.09 -0.95 19.78
N GLU A 88 -14.91 -0.36 18.58
CA GLU A 88 -16.04 -0.20 17.64
C GLU A 88 -15.74 -0.49 16.16
N ASN A 89 -14.48 -0.61 15.73
CA ASN A 89 -14.14 -0.76 14.30
C ASN A 89 -12.95 -1.70 14.04
N PHE A 90 -12.80 -2.73 14.86
CA PHE A 90 -11.72 -3.68 14.70
C PHE A 90 -11.92 -4.57 13.46
N LYS A 91 -11.12 -4.33 12.41
CA LYS A 91 -11.16 -5.06 11.13
C LYS A 91 -9.88 -5.84 10.81
N ALA A 92 -8.91 -5.89 11.74
CA ALA A 92 -7.64 -6.56 11.47
C ALA A 92 -7.84 -8.08 11.36
N LYS A 93 -7.21 -8.68 10.35
CA LYS A 93 -7.21 -10.13 10.16
C LYS A 93 -5.95 -10.74 10.77
N GLY A 94 -6.12 -11.76 11.60
CA GLY A 94 -5.02 -12.59 12.08
C GLY A 94 -4.73 -13.71 11.08
N ILE A 95 -3.50 -13.76 10.56
CA ILE A 95 -3.05 -14.78 9.61
C ILE A 95 -1.73 -15.41 10.08
N ALA A 96 -1.49 -16.67 9.73
CA ALA A 96 -0.24 -17.34 10.11
C ALA A 96 0.91 -17.04 9.13
N ASP A 97 0.57 -16.82 7.86
CA ASP A 97 1.52 -16.65 6.78
C ASP A 97 1.47 -15.24 6.20
N VAL A 98 2.61 -14.53 6.23
CA VAL A 98 2.73 -13.17 5.70
C VAL A 98 2.39 -13.07 4.22
N ARG A 99 2.52 -14.16 3.46
CA ARG A 99 2.21 -14.17 2.04
C ARG A 99 0.74 -13.84 1.78
N GLU A 100 -0.17 -14.28 2.65
CA GLU A 100 -1.60 -13.95 2.51
C GLU A 100 -1.86 -12.43 2.62
N ALA A 101 -1.08 -11.71 3.45
CA ALA A 101 -1.15 -10.25 3.51
C ALA A 101 -0.54 -9.59 2.27
N LEU A 102 0.56 -10.14 1.73
CA LEU A 102 1.21 -9.63 0.52
C LEU A 102 0.35 -9.78 -0.75
N GLU A 103 -0.59 -10.73 -0.77
CA GLU A 103 -1.57 -10.87 -1.85
C GLU A 103 -2.63 -9.74 -1.84
N ASP A 104 -2.82 -9.04 -0.71
CA ASP A 104 -3.72 -7.89 -0.63
C ASP A 104 -3.10 -6.67 -1.30
N LYS A 105 -3.57 -6.36 -2.52
CA LYS A 105 -3.14 -5.18 -3.29
C LYS A 105 -3.44 -3.84 -2.62
N ASN A 106 -4.27 -3.81 -1.58
CA ASN A 106 -4.56 -2.61 -0.81
C ASN A 106 -3.69 -2.49 0.44
N LEU A 107 -2.79 -3.44 0.70
CA LEU A 107 -1.83 -3.33 1.77
C LEU A 107 -0.71 -2.38 1.36
N ASP A 108 -0.49 -1.32 2.16
CA ASP A 108 0.49 -0.30 1.82
C ASP A 108 1.88 -0.61 2.40
N ALA A 109 1.95 -1.26 3.57
CA ALA A 109 3.20 -1.53 4.25
C ALA A 109 3.17 -2.78 5.15
N ILE A 110 4.36 -3.32 5.43
CA ILE A 110 4.57 -4.37 6.44
C ILE A 110 5.61 -3.90 7.45
N SER A 111 5.30 -4.07 8.73
CA SER A 111 6.20 -3.83 9.85
C SER A 111 6.64 -5.17 10.45
N ILE A 112 7.95 -5.43 10.47
CA ILE A 112 8.50 -6.74 10.86
C ILE A 112 9.20 -6.63 12.21
N ALA A 113 8.82 -7.49 13.15
CA ALA A 113 9.35 -7.61 14.52
C ALA A 113 9.39 -9.08 14.98
N THR A 114 9.96 -9.94 14.13
CA THR A 114 10.09 -11.40 14.34
C THR A 114 11.26 -11.77 15.23
#